data_AF-A0A1P8VZ85-F1
#
_entry.id   AF-A0A1P8VZ85-F1
#
_cell.length_a   1.000
_cell.length_b   1.000
_cell.length_c   1.000
_cell.angle_alpha   90.00
_cell.angle_beta   90.00
_cell.angle_gamma   90.00
#
_symmetry.space_group_name_H-M   'P 1'
#
loop_
_entity.id
_entity.type
_entity.pdbx_description
1 polymer ?
#
loop_
_entity_poly.entity_id
_entity_poly.type
_entity_poly.pdbx_seq_one_letter_code
_entity_poly.pdbx_strand_id
1 'polypeptide(L)'
;MIMKMMITMSLMSMCWWRKNIIMMLMSLEMLLISLFMTMAMSLKMSPNLTLLMILTLMVSGSSIGLSLLVAMSHTHKSSNSMFINMLT
;
A
#
# COMPACT_ATOMS: atom_id res chain seq x y z
N MET A 1 -18.13 8.40 -7.92
CA MET A 1 -17.34 9.64 -7.76
C MET A 1 -16.44 9.59 -6.53
N ILE A 2 -16.99 9.31 -5.35
CA ILE A 2 -16.23 9.19 -4.08
C ILE A 2 -15.06 8.18 -4.18
N MET A 3 -15.29 6.98 -4.70
CA MET A 3 -14.22 5.97 -4.84
C MET A 3 -13.07 6.42 -5.74
N LYS A 4 -13.39 7.15 -6.82
CA LYS A 4 -12.35 7.72 -7.71
C LYS A 4 -11.52 8.77 -6.96
N MET A 5 -12.15 9.60 -6.12
CA MET A 5 -11.44 10.57 -5.29
C MET A 5 -10.55 9.89 -4.24
N MET A 6 -10.99 8.80 -3.63
CA MET A 6 -10.15 8.04 -2.68
C MET A 6 -8.90 7.48 -3.36
N ILE A 7 -9.05 6.91 -4.56
CA ILE A 7 -7.91 6.41 -5.33
C ILE A 7 -6.93 7.55 -5.67
N THR A 8 -7.42 8.67 -6.19
CA THR A 8 -6.53 9.80 -6.55
C THR A 8 -5.83 10.42 -5.34
N MET A 9 -6.51 10.54 -4.20
CA MET A 9 -5.90 11.04 -2.96
C MET A 9 -4.85 10.08 -2.43
N SER A 10 -5.09 8.76 -2.50
CA SER A 10 -4.12 7.75 -2.09
C SER A 10 -2.87 7.77 -2.98
N LEU A 11 -3.03 7.86 -4.31
CA LEU A 11 -1.94 8.00 -5.27
C LEU A 11 -1.12 9.27 -5.02
N MET A 12 -1.78 10.41 -4.84
CA MET A 12 -1.10 11.67 -4.54
C MET A 12 -0.31 11.60 -3.24
N SER A 13 -0.85 10.92 -2.22
CA SER A 13 -0.18 10.74 -0.93
C SER A 13 1.03 9.81 -0.98
N MET A 14 1.07 8.85 -1.93
CA MET A 14 2.27 8.04 -2.18
C MET A 14 3.37 8.81 -2.90
N CYS A 15 2.99 9.58 -3.93
CA CYS A 15 3.96 10.32 -4.73
C CYS A 15 4.62 11.45 -3.92
N TRP A 16 4.00 11.89 -2.82
CA TRP A 16 4.64 12.81 -1.89
C TRP A 16 5.69 12.07 -1.06
N TRP A 17 6.96 12.30 -1.39
CA TRP A 17 8.07 11.73 -0.63
C TRP A 17 7.98 12.13 0.85
N ARG A 18 7.81 11.14 1.73
CA ARG A 18 7.79 11.34 3.19
C ARG A 18 9.01 10.70 3.84
N LYS A 19 9.52 11.38 4.87
CA LYS A 19 10.71 10.95 5.65
C LYS A 19 10.53 9.56 6.28
N ASN A 20 9.33 9.21 6.72
CA ASN A 20 9.09 7.92 7.37
C ASN A 20 8.49 6.92 6.39
N ILE A 21 9.18 5.79 6.18
CA ILE A 21 8.74 4.71 5.28
C ILE A 21 7.39 4.14 5.72
N ILE A 22 7.15 4.06 7.04
CA ILE A 22 5.87 3.63 7.62
C ILE A 22 4.71 4.47 7.07
N MET A 23 4.89 5.78 6.94
CA MET A 23 3.84 6.68 6.44
C MET A 23 3.59 6.50 4.94
N MET A 24 4.51 5.90 4.19
CA MET A 24 4.29 5.48 2.79
C MET A 24 3.62 4.12 2.70
N LEU A 25 3.93 3.19 3.62
CA LEU A 25 3.18 1.92 3.70
C LEU A 25 1.70 2.15 4.04
N MET A 26 1.41 3.08 4.95
CA MET A 26 0.02 3.41 5.31
C MET A 26 -0.77 4.00 4.13
N SER A 27 -0.13 4.80 3.26
CA SER A 27 -0.81 5.26 2.03
C SER A 27 -1.01 4.14 1.02
N LEU A 28 -0.15 3.11 1.04
CA LEU A 28 -0.28 1.90 0.24
C LEU A 28 -1.44 1.02 0.65
N GLU A 29 -1.63 0.80 1.95
CA GLU A 29 -2.80 0.10 2.46
C GLU A 29 -4.10 0.82 2.10
N MET A 30 -4.13 2.15 2.22
CA MET A 30 -5.31 2.95 1.82
C MET A 30 -5.63 2.84 0.33
N LEU A 31 -4.60 2.82 -0.52
CA LEU A 31 -4.78 2.62 -1.97
C LEU A 31 -5.36 1.23 -2.26
N LEU A 32 -4.79 0.19 -1.65
CA LEU A 32 -5.22 -1.18 -1.82
C LEU A 32 -6.68 -1.41 -1.37
N ILE A 33 -7.07 -0.86 -0.21
CA ILE A 33 -8.47 -0.92 0.27
C ILE A 33 -9.41 -0.23 -0.72
N SER A 34 -9.03 0.93 -1.25
CA SER A 34 -9.87 1.65 -2.21
C SER A 34 -10.07 0.86 -3.52
N LEU A 35 -9.03 0.17 -4.01
CA LEU A 35 -9.12 -0.73 -5.15
C LEU A 35 -10.03 -1.93 -4.88
N PHE A 36 -9.88 -2.57 -3.71
CA PHE A 36 -10.75 -3.67 -3.31
C PHE A 36 -12.22 -3.26 -3.27
N MET A 37 -12.52 -2.10 -2.69
CA MET A 37 -13.89 -1.58 -2.64
C MET A 37 -14.44 -1.24 -4.03
N THR A 38 -13.61 -0.79 -4.97
CA THR A 38 -14.06 -0.60 -6.37
C THR A 38 -14.37 -1.91 -7.07
N MET A 39 -13.54 -2.94 -6.89
CA MET A 39 -13.76 -4.27 -7.46
C MET A 39 -14.96 -4.98 -6.83
N ALA A 40 -15.16 -4.83 -5.53
CA ALA A 40 -16.32 -5.37 -4.84
C ALA A 40 -17.64 -4.77 -5.35
N MET A 41 -17.64 -3.47 -5.68
CA MET A 41 -18.82 -2.81 -6.22
C MET A 41 -19.09 -3.16 -7.70
N SER A 42 -18.05 -3.47 -8.48
CA SER A 42 -18.22 -3.88 -9.88
C SER A 42 -18.67 -5.34 -10.02
N LEU A 43 -18.26 -6.23 -9.11
CA LEU A 43 -18.53 -7.66 -9.16
C LEU A 43 -19.85 -8.09 -8.49
N LYS A 44 -20.87 -7.23 -8.50
CA LYS A 44 -22.14 -7.43 -7.77
C LYS A 44 -22.90 -8.74 -8.08
N MET A 45 -22.53 -9.53 -9.09
CA MET A 45 -23.24 -10.77 -9.43
C MET A 45 -22.43 -12.09 -9.42
N SER A 46 -21.10 -12.09 -9.23
CA SER A 46 -20.18 -13.25 -8.97
C SER A 46 -18.78 -13.02 -9.60
N PRO A 47 -17.69 -13.74 -9.21
CA PRO A 47 -17.53 -14.73 -8.13
C PRO A 47 -16.58 -14.26 -6.98
N ASN A 48 -16.94 -14.63 -5.75
CA ASN A 48 -16.22 -14.35 -4.50
C ASN A 48 -14.73 -14.77 -4.49
N LEU A 49 -14.34 -15.73 -5.33
CA LEU A 49 -12.96 -16.25 -5.41
C LEU A 49 -11.95 -15.20 -5.89
N THR A 50 -12.32 -14.35 -6.84
CA THR A 50 -11.42 -13.27 -7.31
C THR A 50 -11.25 -12.21 -6.23
N LEU A 51 -12.32 -11.91 -5.49
CA LEU A 51 -12.27 -11.01 -4.34
C LEU A 51 -11.35 -11.56 -3.24
N LEU A 52 -11.48 -12.84 -2.93
CA LEU A 52 -10.64 -13.55 -1.96
C LEU A 52 -9.16 -13.58 -2.40
N MET A 53 -8.89 -13.82 -3.68
CA MET A 53 -7.54 -13.80 -4.22
C MET A 53 -6.90 -12.40 -4.17
N ILE A 54 -7.69 -11.35 -4.44
CA ILE A 54 -7.23 -9.96 -4.30
C ILE A 54 -6.93 -9.63 -2.83
N LEU A 55 -7.76 -10.10 -1.89
CA LEU A 55 -7.53 -9.95 -0.46
C LEU A 55 -6.24 -10.65 -0.02
N THR A 56 -5.98 -11.89 -0.45
CA THR A 56 -4.77 -12.61 -0.05
C THR A 56 -3.51 -11.98 -0.65
N LEU A 57 -3.56 -11.51 -1.89
CA LEU A 57 -2.45 -10.78 -2.52
C LEU A 57 -2.20 -9.41 -1.84
N MET A 58 -3.25 -8.74 -1.38
CA MET A 58 -3.14 -7.48 -0.65
C MET A 58 -2.42 -7.67 0.69
N VAL A 59 -2.83 -8.69 1.48
CA VAL A 59 -2.25 -8.99 2.79
C VAL A 59 -0.82 -9.51 2.66
N SER A 60 -0.52 -10.32 1.64
CA SER A 60 0.85 -10.77 1.40
C SER A 60 1.75 -9.61 0.97
N GLY A 61 1.27 -8.70 0.12
CA GLY A 61 2.00 -7.50 -0.28
C GLY A 61 2.37 -6.59 0.90
N SER A 62 1.43 -6.34 1.84
CA SER A 62 1.73 -5.54 3.03
C SER A 62 2.71 -6.23 3.98
N SER A 63 2.62 -7.56 4.14
CA SER A 63 3.56 -8.33 4.95
C SER A 63 5.00 -8.25 4.42
N ILE A 64 5.18 -8.26 3.09
CA ILE A 64 6.48 -8.08 2.44
C ILE A 64 6.98 -6.65 2.65
N GLY A 65 6.11 -5.64 2.54
CA GLY A 65 6.49 -4.25 2.81
C GLY A 65 6.97 -4.04 4.25
N LEU A 66 6.32 -4.68 5.23
CA LEU A 66 6.70 -4.61 6.64
C LEU A 66 8.00 -5.35 6.93
N SER A 67 8.21 -6.54 6.36
CA SER A 67 9.48 -7.27 6.55
C SER A 67 10.68 -6.52 5.98
N LEU A 68 10.49 -5.81 4.86
CA LEU A 68 11.50 -4.94 4.27
C LEU A 68 11.80 -3.72 5.17
N LEU A 69 10.77 -3.20 5.85
CA LEU A 69 10.94 -2.14 6.85
C LEU A 69 11.75 -2.61 8.06
N VAL A 70 11.53 -3.84 8.51
CA VAL A 70 12.32 -4.47 9.60
C VAL A 70 13.77 -4.71 9.16
N ALA A 71 14.00 -5.16 7.94
CA ALA A 71 15.37 -5.29 7.42
C ALA A 71 16.10 -3.94 7.37
N MET A 72 15.41 -2.88 6.92
CA MET A 72 15.91 -1.50 6.88
C MET A 72 16.21 -0.93 8.27
N SER A 73 15.36 -1.22 9.27
CA SER A 73 15.60 -0.75 10.64
C SER A 73 16.81 -1.44 11.26
N HIS A 74 17.08 -2.70 10.92
CA HIS A 74 18.28 -3.42 11.37
C HIS A 74 19.55 -2.87 10.71
N THR A 75 19.53 -2.47 9.44
CA THR A 75 20.72 -1.96 8.75
C THR A 75 21.03 -0.50 9.10
N HIS A 76 20.02 0.35 9.27
CA HIS A 76 20.23 1.80 9.44
C HIS A 76 19.73 2.40 10.76
N LYS A 77 19.38 1.59 11.77
CA LYS A 77 18.84 2.00 13.09
C LYS A 77 17.69 3.01 13.04
N SER A 78 17.14 3.29 11.86
CA SER A 78 16.16 4.34 11.62
C SER A 78 15.25 3.97 10.47
N SER A 79 13.98 4.35 10.59
CA SER A 79 12.94 4.15 9.58
C SER A 79 12.92 5.25 8.52
N ASN A 80 14.04 5.98 8.37
CA ASN A 80 14.12 7.18 7.56
C ASN A 80 14.35 6.83 6.09
N SER A 81 13.56 7.39 5.18
CA SER A 81 13.62 7.15 3.74
C SER A 81 14.89 7.69 3.09
N MET A 82 15.63 8.56 3.77
CA MET A 82 16.88 9.14 3.25
C MET A 82 17.95 8.07 2.99
N PHE A 83 17.97 6.97 3.74
CA PHE A 83 18.97 5.91 3.54
C PHE A 83 18.78 5.18 2.21
N ILE A 84 17.54 5.08 1.72
CA ILE A 84 17.25 4.53 0.38
C ILE A 84 17.82 5.44 -0.71
N ASN A 85 17.78 6.75 -0.49
CA ASN A 85 18.27 7.76 -1.43
C ASN A 85 19.81 7.88 -1.49
N MET A 86 20.56 7.10 -0.71
CA MET A 86 22.01 7.00 -0.89
C MET A 86 22.42 5.99 -1.97
N LEU A 87 21.50 5.12 -2.40
CA LEU A 87 21.73 4.13 -3.47
C LEU A 87 21.37 4.65 -4.87
N THR A 88 20.79 5.85 -4.95
CA THR A 88 20.48 6.59 -6.19
C THR A 88 21.47 7.73 -6.39
#